data_AF-A0A8B6BSR5-F1
#
_entry.id   AF-A0A8B6BSR5-F1
#
_cell.length_a   1.000
_cell.length_b   1.000
_cell.length_c   1.000
_cell.angle_alpha   90.00
_cell.angle_beta   90.00
_cell.angle_gamma   90.00
#
_symmetry.space_group_name_H-M   'P 1'
#
loop_
_entity.id
_entity.type
_entity.pdbx_description
1 polymer ?
#
loop_
_entity_poly.entity_id
_entity_poly.type
_entity_poly.pdbx_seq_one_letter_code
_entity_poly.pdbx_strand_id
1 'polypeptide(L)'
;MIIQIPVPDTEIFKSNYALFEPVIYDNPKILAGKGLVSTQIPSIPVRFINLENSPLKIEEGTLIGTLQGTVDEVTDFVDMTDVQMTKIPKICRLHDPVKTHDTYENVTVVKTSKATLANVLVKHKDAFAKSKTELGSCSVLKQRIDTVHAAPVRQPLRRTPQAFKMEEEKYI
;
A
#
# COMPACT_ATOMS: atom_id res chain seq x y z
N MET A 1 18.04 0.55 10.06
CA MET A 1 18.55 0.13 11.39
C MET A 1 17.37 0.03 12.36
N ILE A 2 17.35 -0.93 13.29
CA ILE A 2 16.30 -1.04 14.32
C ILE A 2 16.92 -0.66 15.66
N ILE A 3 16.32 0.27 16.39
CA ILE A 3 16.73 0.67 17.73
C ILE A 3 15.58 0.37 18.70
N GLN A 4 15.90 -0.17 19.87
CA GLN A 4 14.93 -0.38 20.96
C GLN A 4 14.83 0.92 21.77
N ILE A 5 13.66 1.55 21.78
CA ILE A 5 13.41 2.80 22.49
C ILE A 5 12.60 2.48 23.76
N PRO A 6 13.04 2.92 24.95
CA PRO A 6 12.28 2.71 26.18
C PRO A 6 10.94 3.44 26.12
N VAL A 7 9.88 2.76 26.56
CA VAL A 7 8.55 3.36 26.67
C VAL A 7 8.40 3.96 28.07
N PRO A 8 8.03 5.24 28.21
CA PRO A 8 7.72 5.82 29.52
C PRO A 8 6.46 5.16 30.10
N ASP A 9 6.47 4.93 31.41
CA ASP A 9 5.45 4.27 32.26
C ASP A 9 4.22 3.68 31.52
N THR A 10 4.19 2.35 31.45
CA THR A 10 3.17 1.58 30.72
C THR A 10 1.75 1.72 31.28
N GLU A 11 1.57 2.27 32.48
CA GLU A 11 0.28 2.50 33.13
C GLU A 11 -0.60 3.55 32.41
N ILE A 12 -0.03 4.32 31.49
CA ILE A 12 -0.74 5.38 30.75
C ILE A 12 -1.62 4.80 29.63
N PHE A 13 -1.32 3.60 29.14
CA PHE A 13 -1.98 3.02 27.97
C PHE A 13 -3.18 2.15 28.36
N LYS A 14 -4.36 2.47 27.80
CA LYS A 14 -5.58 1.66 27.99
C LYS A 14 -5.61 0.38 27.16
N SER A 15 -4.80 0.32 26.10
CA SER A 15 -4.70 -0.80 25.16
C SER A 15 -3.32 -1.45 25.18
N ASN A 16 -3.27 -2.74 24.81
CA ASN A 16 -2.03 -3.52 24.65
C ASN A 16 -1.16 -3.09 23.46
N TYR A 17 -1.69 -2.18 22.66
CA TYR A 17 -1.02 -1.62 21.48
C TYR A 17 -1.14 -0.10 21.50
N ALA A 18 -0.13 0.56 20.96
CA ALA A 18 -0.13 1.99 20.68
C ALA A 18 0.36 2.24 19.26
N LEU A 19 -0.08 3.34 18.67
CA LEU A 19 0.44 3.80 17.40
C LEU A 19 1.65 4.69 17.66
N PHE A 20 2.81 4.30 17.15
CA PHE A 20 4.00 5.14 17.17
C PHE A 20 3.98 6.10 15.98
N GLU A 21 3.91 7.40 16.27
CA GLU A 21 3.98 8.47 15.27
C GLU A 21 5.34 9.18 15.37
N PRO A 22 6.16 9.15 14.30
CA PRO A 22 7.44 9.84 14.32
C PRO A 22 7.23 11.37 14.26
N VAL A 23 7.90 12.08 15.16
CA VAL A 23 7.82 13.55 15.34
C VAL A 23 9.18 14.19 15.06
N ILE A 24 10.05 13.50 14.30
CA ILE A 24 11.39 14.00 13.92
C ILE A 24 11.24 15.13 12.89
N TYR A 25 10.67 16.26 13.30
CA TYR A 25 10.60 17.49 12.51
C TYR A 25 11.94 18.23 12.56
N ASP A 26 12.72 18.05 13.62
CA ASP A 26 13.94 18.81 13.89
C ASP A 26 15.21 18.21 13.27
N ASN A 27 15.15 17.03 12.66
CA ASN A 27 16.32 16.43 12.01
C ASN A 27 15.95 15.84 10.64
N PRO A 28 15.93 16.65 9.56
CA PRO A 28 15.50 16.21 8.22
C PRO A 28 16.42 15.15 7.57
N LYS A 29 17.47 14.73 8.29
CA LYS A 29 18.47 13.76 7.87
C LYS A 29 18.11 12.32 8.28
N ILE A 30 17.03 12.14 9.05
CA ILE A 30 16.61 10.85 9.58
C ILE A 30 15.13 10.65 9.29
N LEU A 31 14.75 9.45 8.84
CA LEU A 31 13.36 9.02 8.83
C LEU A 31 13.17 7.91 9.86
N ALA A 32 12.07 8.01 10.62
CA ALA A 32 11.59 6.95 11.49
C ALA A 32 10.31 6.34 10.92
N GLY A 33 10.18 5.02 11.00
CA GLY A 33 9.01 4.30 10.54
C GLY A 33 7.84 4.47 11.52
N LYS A 34 6.69 4.89 11.01
CA LYS A 34 5.40 4.80 11.72
C LYS A 34 4.99 3.33 11.84
N GLY A 35 4.38 2.94 12.96
CA GLY A 35 3.98 1.55 13.15
C GLY A 35 3.12 1.32 14.38
N LEU A 36 2.45 0.17 14.39
CA LEU A 36 1.78 -0.36 15.57
C LEU A 36 2.81 -1.05 16.46
N VAL A 37 2.86 -0.69 17.74
CA VAL A 37 3.79 -1.25 18.71
C VAL A 37 3.04 -1.81 19.91
N SER A 38 3.59 -2.87 20.51
CA SER A 38 3.03 -3.41 21.76
C SER A 38 3.48 -2.58 22.95
N THR A 39 2.55 -2.22 23.82
CA THR A 39 2.80 -1.47 25.07
C THR A 39 3.15 -2.41 26.23
N GLN A 40 3.09 -3.73 26.02
CA GLN A 40 3.40 -4.75 27.04
C GLN A 40 4.91 -4.98 27.22
N ILE A 41 5.73 -4.44 26.31
CA ILE A 41 7.18 -4.60 26.30
C ILE A 41 7.81 -3.28 26.75
N PRO A 42 8.83 -3.29 27.62
CA PRO A 42 9.45 -2.07 28.16
C PRO A 42 10.17 -1.21 27.10
N SER A 43 10.51 -1.80 25.96
CA SER A 43 11.10 -1.10 24.84
C SER A 43 10.43 -1.48 23.52
N ILE A 44 10.22 -0.48 22.67
CA ILE A 44 9.61 -0.64 21.37
C ILE A 44 10.66 -0.59 20.26
N PRO A 45 10.58 -1.47 19.25
CA PRO A 45 11.47 -1.42 18.12
C PRO A 45 11.05 -0.30 17.17
N VAL A 46 11.90 0.70 16.99
CA VAL A 46 11.71 1.75 15.98
C VAL A 46 12.74 1.60 14.86
N ARG A 47 12.24 1.63 13.63
CA ARG A 47 13.07 1.54 12.41
C ARG A 47 13.49 2.93 11.97
N PHE A 48 14.80 3.08 11.76
CA PHE A 48 15.41 4.31 11.27
C PHE A 48 16.08 4.12 9.91
N ILE A 49 16.00 5.16 9.10
CA ILE A 49 16.76 5.36 7.87
C ILE A 49 17.57 6.63 8.04
N ASN A 50 18.90 6.50 7.90
CA ASN A 50 19.78 7.64 7.73
C ASN A 50 19.70 8.07 6.26
N LEU A 51 19.36 9.33 6.01
CA LEU A 51 19.29 9.89 4.65
C LEU A 51 20.64 10.42 4.17
N GLU A 52 21.61 10.54 5.07
CA GLU A 52 22.97 10.98 4.75
C GLU A 52 23.91 9.79 4.52
N ASN A 53 24.92 10.02 3.68
CA ASN A 53 25.99 9.03 3.45
C ASN A 53 27.07 9.05 4.55
N SER A 54 26.93 9.92 5.56
CA SER A 54 27.79 10.00 6.74
C SER A 54 27.11 9.44 7.98
N PRO A 55 27.87 8.89 8.96
CA PRO A 55 27.32 8.48 10.24
C PRO A 55 26.58 9.63 10.93
N LEU A 56 25.39 9.34 11.47
CA LEU A 56 24.58 10.31 12.18
C LEU A 56 24.41 9.88 13.65
N LYS A 57 24.64 10.82 14.57
CA LYS A 57 24.54 10.60 16.02
C LYS A 57 23.18 11.09 16.52
N ILE A 58 22.51 10.25 17.31
CA ILE A 58 21.28 10.58 18.04
C ILE A 58 21.63 10.54 19.52
N GLU A 59 21.39 11.63 20.24
CA GLU A 59 21.67 11.70 21.67
C GLU A 59 20.51 11.12 22.48
N GLU A 60 20.81 10.62 23.68
CA GLU A 60 19.80 10.22 24.65
C GLU A 60 18.88 11.43 24.99
N GLY A 61 17.58 11.17 25.15
CA GLY A 61 16.59 12.22 25.39
C GLY A 61 16.11 12.95 24.13
N THR A 62 16.63 12.62 22.94
CA THR A 62 16.10 13.14 21.69
C THR A 62 14.65 12.65 21.50
N LEU A 63 13.72 13.59 21.29
CA LEU A 63 12.32 13.26 20.98
C LEU A 63 12.24 12.66 19.57
N ILE A 64 11.90 11.38 19.49
CA ILE A 64 11.84 10.63 18.22
C ILE A 64 10.39 10.57 17.71
N GLY A 65 9.41 10.54 18.60
CA GLY A 65 8.01 10.37 18.24
C GLY A 65 7.11 10.35 19.45
N THR A 66 5.82 10.23 19.18
CA THR A 66 4.77 10.12 20.19
C THR A 66 4.10 8.75 20.09
N LEU A 67 3.56 8.29 21.22
CA LEU A 67 2.73 7.10 21.28
C LEU A 67 1.27 7.51 21.47
N GLN A 68 0.43 7.18 20.51
CA GLN A 68 -1.01 7.38 20.63
C GLN A 68 -1.64 6.13 21.24
N GLY A 69 -2.10 6.26 22.48
CA GLY A 69 -2.60 5.15 23.32
C GLY A 69 -4.05 4.74 23.11
N THR A 70 -4.72 5.26 22.07
CA THR A 70 -6.08 4.88 21.69
C THR A 70 -6.01 4.06 20.42
N VAL A 71 -5.86 2.75 20.58
CA VAL A 71 -6.08 1.79 19.49
C VAL A 71 -7.39 1.07 19.81
N ASP A 72 -8.46 1.47 19.13
CA ASP A 72 -9.82 0.99 19.43
C ASP A 72 -9.99 -0.49 19.06
N GLU A 73 -9.46 -0.91 17.91
CA GLU A 73 -9.48 -2.30 17.44
C GLU A 73 -8.21 -2.63 16.64
N VAL A 74 -7.62 -3.80 16.89
CA VAL A 74 -6.57 -4.39 16.05
C VAL A 74 -7.16 -5.66 15.42
N THR A 75 -7.36 -5.64 14.10
CA THR A 75 -7.83 -6.82 13.37
C THR A 75 -6.64 -7.54 12.74
N ASP A 76 -6.43 -8.78 13.12
CA ASP A 76 -5.51 -9.65 12.41
C ASP A 76 -6.11 -9.96 11.03
N PHE A 77 -5.34 -9.72 9.97
CA PHE A 77 -5.68 -10.23 8.66
C PHE A 77 -5.54 -11.75 8.73
N VAL A 78 -6.65 -12.45 8.90
CA VAL A 78 -6.69 -13.91 8.78
C VAL A 78 -6.22 -14.25 7.37
N ASP A 79 -5.12 -15.01 7.26
CA ASP A 79 -4.71 -15.61 6.01
C ASP A 79 -5.88 -16.44 5.49
N MET A 80 -6.53 -15.96 4.42
CA MET A 80 -7.66 -16.61 3.77
C MET A 80 -7.14 -17.82 2.98
N THR A 81 -6.65 -18.85 3.66
CA THR A 81 -6.17 -20.08 3.00
C THR A 81 -7.20 -21.20 2.94
N ASP A 82 -8.32 -21.13 3.67
CA ASP A 82 -9.32 -22.22 3.67
C ASP A 82 -10.79 -21.76 3.64
N VAL A 83 -11.11 -20.76 2.81
CA VAL A 83 -12.52 -20.53 2.45
C VAL A 83 -12.87 -21.48 1.30
N GLN A 84 -13.55 -22.59 1.64
CA GLN A 84 -14.28 -23.37 0.64
C GLN A 84 -15.12 -22.40 -0.18
N MET A 85 -14.83 -22.38 -1.48
CA MET A 85 -15.43 -21.52 -2.49
C MET A 85 -16.92 -21.84 -2.66
N THR A 86 -17.73 -21.53 -1.64
CA THR A 86 -19.18 -21.62 -1.69
C THR A 86 -19.67 -20.43 -2.50
N LYS A 87 -19.77 -20.66 -3.82
CA LYS A 87 -20.47 -19.83 -4.80
C LYS A 87 -20.29 -18.33 -4.57
N ILE A 88 -19.12 -17.82 -4.96
CA ILE A 88 -18.98 -16.41 -5.32
C ILE A 88 -20.07 -16.13 -6.37
N PRO A 89 -21.04 -15.24 -6.11
CA PRO A 89 -22.02 -14.90 -7.14
C PRO A 89 -21.23 -14.29 -8.30
N LYS A 90 -21.43 -14.80 -9.51
CA LYS A 90 -20.80 -14.28 -10.73
C LYS A 90 -21.02 -12.77 -10.80
N ILE A 91 -20.00 -11.98 -10.49
CA ILE A 91 -20.00 -10.53 -10.71
C ILE A 91 -19.72 -10.30 -12.19
N CYS A 92 -20.76 -10.54 -12.99
CA CYS A 92 -20.88 -10.04 -14.36
C CYS A 92 -22.24 -9.37 -14.46
N ARG A 93 -22.32 -8.09 -14.07
CA ARG A 93 -23.30 -7.13 -14.60
C ARG A 93 -22.67 -5.74 -14.65
N LEU A 94 -21.81 -5.54 -15.66
CA LEU A 94 -21.57 -4.22 -16.23
C LEU A 94 -22.84 -3.84 -17.00
N HIS A 95 -23.73 -3.08 -16.37
CA HIS A 95 -24.73 -2.26 -17.07
C HIS A 95 -25.28 -1.22 -16.10
N ASP A 96 -24.71 -0.01 -16.18
CA ASP A 96 -25.37 1.31 -16.09
C ASP A 96 -24.35 2.38 -15.64
N PRO A 97 -24.22 3.52 -16.35
CA PRO A 97 -23.10 4.43 -16.19
C PRO A 97 -23.17 5.38 -14.97
N VAL A 98 -24.04 5.11 -13.98
CA VAL A 98 -24.31 6.05 -12.87
C VAL A 98 -24.32 5.40 -11.47
N LYS A 99 -24.08 4.10 -11.35
CA LYS A 99 -24.05 3.43 -10.02
C LYS A 99 -22.76 2.64 -9.81
N THR A 100 -21.63 3.33 -9.74
CA THR A 100 -20.41 2.76 -9.14
C THR A 100 -20.56 2.76 -7.63
N HIS A 101 -21.40 1.87 -7.09
CA HIS A 101 -21.67 1.75 -5.65
C HIS A 101 -20.62 0.90 -4.91
N ASP A 102 -19.75 0.19 -5.64
CA ASP A 102 -18.76 -0.73 -5.05
C ASP A 102 -17.45 -0.04 -4.62
N THR A 103 -17.26 1.24 -4.98
CA THR A 103 -16.10 2.04 -4.56
C THR A 103 -16.31 2.73 -3.21
N TYR A 104 -17.54 2.81 -2.71
CA TYR A 104 -17.86 3.52 -1.46
C TYR A 104 -17.90 2.62 -0.22
N GLU A 105 -18.06 1.31 -0.40
CA GLU A 105 -18.24 0.37 0.72
C GLU A 105 -16.91 -0.13 1.28
N ASN A 106 -15.86 -0.18 0.45
CA ASN A 106 -14.53 -0.64 0.86
C ASN A 106 -13.60 0.48 1.33
N VAL A 107 -14.07 1.74 1.38
CA VAL A 107 -13.27 2.87 1.84
C VAL A 107 -13.86 3.37 3.16
N THR A 108 -13.08 3.26 4.24
CA THR A 108 -13.34 3.85 5.55
C THR A 108 -13.27 5.38 5.46
N VAL A 109 -14.28 5.98 4.82
CA VAL A 109 -14.43 7.44 4.69
C VAL A 109 -15.47 7.91 5.70
N VAL A 110 -15.10 8.90 6.51
CA VAL A 110 -16.03 9.66 7.36
C VAL A 110 -17.23 10.09 6.51
N LYS A 111 -18.47 9.95 7.02
CA LYS A 111 -19.71 10.18 6.24
C LYS A 111 -19.74 11.54 5.50
N THR A 112 -19.08 12.56 6.05
CA THR A 112 -18.99 13.91 5.47
C THR A 112 -18.08 13.99 4.23
N SER A 113 -17.10 13.11 4.07
CA SER A 113 -16.17 13.10 2.95
C SER A 113 -16.60 12.21 1.78
N LYS A 114 -17.69 11.44 1.92
CA LYS A 114 -18.24 10.60 0.83
C LYS A 114 -18.77 11.42 -0.34
N ALA A 115 -19.46 12.53 -0.08
CA ALA A 115 -19.96 13.42 -1.12
C ALA A 115 -18.82 14.11 -1.88
N THR A 116 -17.77 14.52 -1.15
CA THR A 116 -16.57 15.14 -1.72
C THR A 116 -15.81 14.15 -2.59
N LEU A 117 -15.65 12.90 -2.12
CA LEU A 117 -15.04 11.82 -2.88
C LEU A 117 -15.82 11.51 -4.16
N ALA A 118 -17.15 11.42 -4.06
CA ALA A 118 -18.01 11.20 -5.22
C ALA A 118 -17.79 12.28 -6.29
N ASN A 119 -17.75 13.55 -5.87
CA ASN A 119 -17.51 14.67 -6.78
C ASN A 119 -16.14 14.58 -7.46
N VAL A 120 -15.10 14.18 -6.74
CA VAL A 120 -13.75 14.01 -7.31
C VAL A 120 -13.72 12.87 -8.33
N LEU A 121 -14.28 11.70 -7.99
CA LEU A 121 -14.30 10.54 -8.87
C LEU A 121 -15.12 10.81 -10.15
N VAL A 122 -16.25 11.50 -10.03
CA VAL A 122 -17.05 11.91 -11.20
C VAL A 122 -16.31 12.94 -12.03
N LYS A 123 -15.70 13.95 -11.40
CA LYS A 123 -14.96 15.01 -12.09
C LYS A 123 -13.75 14.45 -12.85
N HIS A 124 -13.08 13.45 -12.31
CA HIS A 124 -11.87 12.85 -12.88
C HIS A 124 -12.10 11.42 -13.40
N LYS A 125 -13.34 11.09 -13.79
CA LYS A 125 -13.74 9.72 -14.19
C LYS A 125 -12.90 9.11 -15.32
N ASP A 126 -12.28 9.94 -16.16
CA ASP A 126 -11.48 9.51 -17.31
C ASP A 126 -10.00 9.30 -16.95
N ALA A 127 -9.59 9.67 -15.72
CA ALA A 127 -8.28 9.35 -15.17
C ALA A 127 -8.26 7.97 -14.49
N PHE A 128 -9.42 7.35 -14.28
CA PHE A 128 -9.56 6.05 -13.63
C PHE A 128 -10.06 5.01 -14.63
N ALA A 129 -9.50 3.80 -14.55
CA ALA A 129 -10.02 2.66 -15.29
C ALA A 129 -11.39 2.24 -14.74
N LYS A 130 -12.39 2.18 -15.62
CA LYS A 130 -13.78 1.79 -15.33
C LYS A 130 -13.95 0.26 -15.35
N SER A 131 -13.03 -0.47 -16.00
CA SER A 131 -12.99 -1.92 -16.00
C SER A 131 -11.55 -2.45 -16.04
N LYS A 132 -11.37 -3.72 -15.68
CA LYS A 132 -10.07 -4.42 -15.81
C LYS A 132 -9.58 -4.55 -17.26
N THR A 133 -10.47 -4.34 -18.22
CA THR A 133 -10.19 -4.47 -19.66
C THR A 133 -9.94 -3.13 -20.34
N GLU A 134 -10.10 -2.01 -19.63
CA GLU A 134 -9.85 -0.68 -20.17
C GLU A 134 -8.34 -0.41 -20.18
N LEU A 135 -7.74 -0.39 -21.37
CA LEU A 135 -6.35 0.00 -21.55
C LEU A 135 -6.24 1.51 -21.80
N GLY A 136 -5.33 2.15 -21.07
CA GLY A 136 -4.90 3.51 -21.38
C GLY A 136 -4.12 3.57 -22.69
N SER A 137 -4.31 4.63 -23.46
CA SER A 137 -3.52 4.91 -24.66
C SER A 137 -2.98 6.35 -24.63
N CYS A 138 -1.78 6.54 -25.17
CA CYS A 138 -1.16 7.86 -25.30
C CYS A 138 -0.86 8.12 -26.77
N SER A 139 -1.57 9.08 -27.37
CA SER A 139 -1.39 9.49 -28.77
C SER A 139 -0.45 10.69 -28.93
N VAL A 140 -0.07 11.34 -27.82
CA VAL A 140 0.72 12.58 -27.80
C VAL A 140 2.12 12.38 -28.37
N LEU A 141 2.71 11.20 -28.16
CA LEU A 141 4.05 10.87 -28.61
C LEU A 141 4.03 9.55 -29.38
N LYS A 142 4.61 9.55 -30.59
CA LYS A 142 5.00 8.33 -31.28
C LYS A 142 6.51 8.20 -31.19
N GLN A 143 6.99 7.22 -30.41
CA GLN A 143 8.41 6.97 -30.27
C GLN A 143 8.93 6.17 -31.47
N ARG A 144 9.99 6.67 -32.12
CA ARG A 144 10.79 5.91 -33.09
C ARG A 144 12.02 5.36 -32.38
N ILE A 145 12.18 4.05 -32.37
CA ILE A 145 13.40 3.40 -31.86
C ILE A 145 14.37 3.28 -33.02
N ASP A 146 15.49 3.99 -32.96
CA ASP A 146 16.55 3.92 -33.96
C ASP A 146 17.52 2.79 -33.60
N THR A 147 17.52 1.72 -34.41
CA THR A 147 18.45 0.59 -34.26
C THR A 147 19.77 0.83 -34.99
N VAL A 148 19.94 1.98 -35.66
CA VAL A 148 21.13 2.42 -36.39
C VAL A 148 21.61 1.38 -37.42
N HIS A 149 22.54 0.50 -37.03
CA HIS A 149 23.14 -0.53 -37.89
C HIS A 149 22.96 -1.95 -37.34
N ALA A 150 22.20 -2.13 -36.26
CA ALA A 150 21.93 -3.44 -35.70
C ALA A 150 21.04 -4.26 -36.66
N ALA A 151 21.53 -5.44 -37.06
CA ALA A 151 20.75 -6.37 -37.87
C ALA A 151 19.62 -7.01 -37.02
N PRO A 152 18.46 -7.33 -37.61
CA PRO A 152 17.38 -8.03 -36.91
C PRO A 152 17.86 -9.38 -36.36
N VAL A 153 17.53 -9.66 -35.10
CA VAL A 153 17.86 -10.93 -34.44
C VAL A 153 16.61 -11.80 -34.34
N ARG A 154 16.67 -13.00 -34.91
CA ARG A 154 15.61 -14.01 -34.74
C ARG A 154 15.95 -14.89 -33.54
N GLN A 155 15.17 -14.76 -32.48
CA GLN A 155 15.28 -15.64 -31.30
C GLN A 155 14.12 -16.64 -31.29
N PRO A 156 14.38 -17.95 -31.15
CA PRO A 156 13.32 -18.92 -30.98
C PRO A 156 12.62 -18.69 -29.63
N LEU A 157 11.28 -18.80 -29.63
CA LEU A 157 10.50 -18.71 -28.40
C LEU A 157 10.93 -19.82 -27.43
N ARG A 158 11.03 -19.47 -26.15
CA ARG A 158 11.24 -20.47 -25.10
C ARG A 158 9.98 -21.31 -24.96
N ARG A 159 10.15 -22.62 -24.69
CA ARG A 159 9.01 -23.50 -24.42
C ARG A 159 8.41 -23.18 -23.06
N THR A 160 7.09 -23.08 -23.00
CA THR A 160 6.36 -22.95 -21.74
C THR A 160 6.53 -24.22 -20.90
N PRO A 161 6.95 -24.12 -19.62
CA PRO A 161 6.99 -25.27 -18.72
C PRO A 161 5.59 -25.89 -18.59
N GLN A 162 5.53 -27.22 -18.43
CA GLN A 162 4.25 -27.95 -18.41
C GLN A 162 3.27 -27.43 -17.34
N ALA A 163 3.77 -26.97 -16.19
CA ALA A 163 2.96 -26.45 -15.09
C ALA A 163 2.16 -25.18 -15.46
N PHE A 164 2.63 -24.38 -16.42
CA PHE A 164 2.03 -23.11 -16.79
C PHE A 164 1.22 -23.16 -18.10
N LYS A 165 1.21 -24.31 -18.79
CA LYS A 165 0.52 -24.44 -20.09
C LYS A 165 -0.98 -24.12 -20.01
N MET A 166 -1.67 -24.63 -18.98
CA MET A 166 -3.11 -24.40 -18.81
C MET A 166 -3.45 -22.94 -18.52
N GLU A 167 -2.55 -22.23 -17.82
CA GLU A 167 -2.75 -20.82 -17.52
C GLU A 167 -2.51 -19.96 -18.76
N GLU A 168 -1.44 -20.25 -19.52
CA GLU A 168 -1.13 -19.55 -20.76
C GLU A 168 -2.23 -19.70 -21.82
N GLU A 169 -2.76 -20.92 -22.00
CA GLU A 169 -3.89 -21.20 -22.92
C GLU A 169 -5.17 -20.41 -22.60
N LYS A 170 -5.32 -19.94 -21.36
CA LYS A 170 -6.47 -19.13 -20.94
C LYS A 170 -6.38 -17.67 -21.38
N TYR A 171 -5.17 -17.18 -21.65
CA TYR A 171 -4.90 -15.77 -21.95
C TYR A 171 -4.45 -15.51 -23.39
N ILE A 172 -4.31 -16.57 -24.20
CA ILE A 172 -4.15 -16.51 -25.67
C ILE A 172 -5.53 -16.40 -26.33
#